data_AF-A0A2Y9GEC0-F1
#
_entry.id   AF-A0A2Y9GEC0-F1
#
_cell.length_a   1.000
_cell.length_b   1.000
_cell.length_c   1.000
_cell.angle_alpha   90.00
_cell.angle_beta   90.00
_cell.angle_gamma   90.00
#
_symmetry.space_group_name_H-M   'P 1'
#
loop_
_entity.id
_entity.type
_entity.pdbx_description
1 polymer ?
#
loop_
_entity_poly.entity_id
_entity_poly.type
_entity_poly.pdbx_seq_one_letter_code
_entity_poly.pdbx_strand_id
1 'polypeptide(L)'
;MNSLPAERIQEIQKAIELFSVGQGPAKTMEEASKRSYQFWDTQPVPKLGEVVNTHGPVEPDKDNIRQEPYTLPQGFTWDALDLGDRGVLKELYGLLNENYVEDDDNMFRFDYSPDFLLWALRPPGWLPQWHCGVRVVSSRKLVGFISAIPANIHIYDTEKKMVEINFLCVHKKLRSKRVAPVLIREITRRVHLEGIFQAVYTAGVVLPKPVGTCRYWHRSLNPRKLIEVKFSHLSRNMTMQRTMKLYRLPETPKTAGLRPMEKKDIPVVHQLLTRYLKQFHLTPVMSQEEVEHWFYPQENIIDTFVVENANGEVTDFLSFYTLPSTIMNHPTHKSLKAAYSFYNVHTQTPLLDLMSDALVLAKMKGFDVFNALDLMENKTFLEKLKFGIGDGNLQYYLYNWKCPNMGAEKVGLVLQ
;
A
#
# COMPACT_ATOMS: atom_id res chain seq x y z
N MET A 1 -25.89 -47.79 19.85
CA MET A 1 -25.28 -46.62 19.18
C MET A 1 -26.36 -45.96 18.36
N ASN A 2 -26.96 -44.87 18.87
CA ASN A 2 -28.01 -44.15 18.16
C ASN A 2 -27.36 -43.19 17.17
N SER A 3 -27.36 -43.55 15.89
CA SER A 3 -27.00 -42.67 14.78
C SER A 3 -27.99 -41.52 14.68
N LEU A 4 -27.50 -40.28 14.57
CA LEU A 4 -28.32 -39.09 14.36
C LEU A 4 -29.13 -39.22 13.06
N PRO A 5 -30.43 -38.82 13.03
CA PRO A 5 -31.27 -38.85 11.83
C PRO A 5 -30.66 -38.02 10.70
N ALA A 6 -30.79 -38.47 9.45
CA ALA A 6 -30.21 -37.81 8.27
C ALA A 6 -30.61 -36.33 8.13
N GLU A 7 -31.84 -35.97 8.52
CA GLU A 7 -32.34 -34.59 8.52
C GLU A 7 -31.59 -33.69 9.52
N ARG A 8 -31.26 -34.21 10.71
CA ARG A 8 -30.45 -33.49 11.71
C ARG A 8 -29.00 -33.29 11.24
N ILE A 9 -28.45 -34.24 10.50
CA ILE A 9 -27.10 -34.13 9.90
C ILE A 9 -27.11 -33.06 8.81
N GLN A 10 -28.18 -32.98 8.02
CA GLN A 10 -28.35 -31.98 6.97
C GLN A 10 -28.58 -30.57 7.52
N GLU A 11 -29.30 -30.43 8.64
CA GLU A 11 -29.43 -29.17 9.38
C GLU A 11 -28.12 -28.73 10.02
N ILE A 12 -27.34 -29.68 10.58
CA ILE A 12 -26.00 -29.40 11.13
C ILE A 12 -25.03 -29.03 10.00
N GLN A 13 -25.10 -29.68 8.82
CA GLN A 13 -24.31 -29.30 7.65
C GLN A 13 -24.73 -27.94 7.08
N LYS A 14 -26.03 -27.63 7.01
CA LYS A 14 -26.52 -26.29 6.66
C LYS A 14 -26.11 -25.24 7.69
N ALA A 15 -26.13 -25.56 8.98
CA ALA A 15 -25.67 -24.67 10.04
C ALA A 15 -24.16 -24.45 9.97
N ILE A 16 -23.37 -25.51 9.74
CA ILE A 16 -21.92 -25.43 9.51
C ILE A 16 -21.61 -24.67 8.21
N GLU A 17 -22.41 -24.82 7.16
CA GLU A 17 -22.31 -24.02 5.94
C GLU A 17 -22.70 -22.56 6.20
N LEU A 18 -23.74 -22.28 6.99
CA LEU A 18 -24.16 -20.93 7.44
C LEU A 18 -23.11 -20.26 8.34
N PHE A 19 -22.39 -21.02 9.17
CA PHE A 19 -21.23 -20.56 9.94
C PHE A 19 -19.92 -20.55 9.11
N SER A 20 -19.84 -21.33 8.03
CA SER A 20 -18.75 -21.35 7.04
C SER A 20 -18.98 -20.40 5.87
N VAL A 21 -20.11 -19.67 5.83
CA VAL A 21 -20.25 -18.45 5.03
C VAL A 21 -19.24 -17.49 5.62
N GLY A 22 -18.05 -17.52 5.02
CA GLY A 22 -16.82 -17.09 5.63
C GLY A 22 -16.95 -15.70 6.24
N GLN A 23 -16.63 -15.60 7.53
CA GLN A 23 -16.28 -14.33 8.13
C GLN A 23 -15.23 -13.68 7.20
N GLY A 24 -15.59 -12.58 6.52
CA GLY A 24 -14.69 -11.83 5.63
C GLY A 24 -13.36 -11.52 6.33
N PRO A 25 -12.26 -11.16 5.65
CA PRO A 25 -10.93 -11.13 6.25
C PRO A 25 -10.87 -10.33 7.57
N ALA A 26 -10.10 -10.80 8.56
CA ALA A 26 -10.00 -10.16 9.88
C ALA A 26 -9.38 -8.76 9.75
N LYS A 27 -10.00 -7.74 10.36
CA LYS A 27 -9.50 -6.36 10.35
C LYS A 27 -8.89 -5.94 11.69
N THR A 28 -9.27 -6.64 12.75
CA THR A 28 -8.77 -6.42 14.11
C THR A 28 -7.98 -7.61 14.62
N MET A 29 -7.11 -7.39 15.62
CA MET A 29 -6.39 -8.49 16.28
C MET A 29 -7.34 -9.46 16.98
N GLU A 30 -8.47 -8.97 17.49
CA GLU A 30 -9.48 -9.79 18.16
C GLU A 30 -10.20 -10.75 17.21
N GLU A 31 -10.48 -10.30 15.98
CA GLU A 31 -11.03 -11.16 14.93
C GLU A 31 -9.98 -12.16 14.44
N ALA A 32 -8.72 -11.72 14.31
CA ALA A 32 -7.63 -12.53 13.82
C ALA A 32 -7.27 -13.67 14.79
N SER A 33 -7.28 -13.43 16.10
CA SER A 33 -6.96 -14.44 17.12
C SER A 33 -7.97 -15.60 17.16
N LYS A 34 -9.20 -15.37 16.68
CA LYS A 34 -10.25 -16.39 16.59
C LYS A 34 -10.19 -17.23 15.31
N ARG A 35 -9.24 -16.95 14.40
CA ARG A 35 -9.15 -17.62 13.09
C ARG A 35 -8.03 -18.64 13.01
N SER A 36 -8.27 -19.65 12.17
CA SER A 36 -7.24 -20.57 11.68
C SER A 36 -6.75 -20.11 10.31
N TYR A 37 -5.43 -20.06 10.14
CA TYR A 37 -4.80 -19.56 8.92
C TYR A 37 -4.09 -20.68 8.15
N GLN A 38 -4.85 -21.67 7.64
CA GLN A 38 -4.33 -22.86 6.95
C GLN A 38 -3.19 -22.61 5.96
N PHE A 39 -3.26 -21.54 5.17
CA PHE A 39 -2.19 -21.17 4.24
C PHE A 39 -0.96 -20.61 4.96
N TRP A 40 -1.13 -19.53 5.72
CA TRP A 40 -0.04 -18.86 6.45
C TRP A 40 0.61 -19.75 7.50
N ASP A 41 -0.11 -20.77 7.97
CA ASP A 41 0.45 -21.75 8.89
C ASP A 41 1.59 -22.57 8.27
N THR A 42 1.62 -22.66 6.94
CA THR A 42 2.67 -23.33 6.16
C THR A 42 3.75 -22.40 5.64
N GLN A 43 3.67 -21.09 5.91
CA GLN A 43 4.60 -20.09 5.39
C GLN A 43 5.66 -19.73 6.45
N PRO A 44 6.88 -19.29 6.04
CA PRO A 44 7.95 -18.87 6.94
C PRO A 44 7.66 -17.48 7.52
N VAL A 45 6.64 -17.40 8.37
CA VAL A 45 6.24 -16.17 9.09
C VAL A 45 5.97 -16.51 10.56
N PRO A 46 6.21 -15.57 11.50
CA PRO A 46 5.88 -15.77 12.90
C PRO A 46 4.38 -16.01 13.09
N LYS A 47 4.02 -16.83 14.09
CA LYS A 47 2.61 -17.06 14.43
C LYS A 47 2.05 -15.85 15.18
N LEU A 48 0.73 -15.62 15.13
CA LEU A 48 0.10 -14.46 15.78
C LEU A 48 0.36 -14.40 17.29
N GLY A 49 0.33 -15.55 17.99
CA GLY A 49 0.61 -15.65 19.42
C GLY A 49 2.09 -15.67 19.80
N GLU A 50 3.00 -15.70 18.82
CA GLU A 50 4.45 -15.76 19.08
C GLU A 50 4.98 -14.37 19.45
N VAL A 51 5.68 -14.29 20.58
CA VAL A 51 6.48 -13.13 20.96
C VAL A 51 7.89 -13.32 20.39
N VAL A 52 8.28 -12.47 19.45
CA VAL A 52 9.57 -12.56 18.75
C VAL A 52 10.55 -11.60 19.40
N ASN A 53 11.62 -12.14 19.98
CA ASN A 53 12.71 -11.37 20.62
C ASN A 53 14.03 -11.48 19.86
N THR A 54 14.06 -12.22 18.75
CA THR A 54 15.25 -12.46 17.92
C THR A 54 15.13 -11.74 16.58
N HIS A 55 16.27 -11.51 15.94
CA HIS A 55 16.38 -10.90 14.63
C HIS A 55 16.97 -11.91 13.65
N GLY A 56 16.36 -12.07 12.47
CA GLY A 56 16.91 -12.88 11.39
C GLY A 56 15.88 -13.72 10.61
N PRO A 57 16.35 -14.56 9.67
CA PRO A 57 15.46 -15.39 8.85
C PRO A 57 14.64 -16.40 9.68
N VAL A 58 13.42 -16.72 9.20
CA VAL A 58 12.56 -17.76 9.82
C VAL A 58 13.06 -19.14 9.43
N GLU A 59 13.37 -19.31 8.15
CA GLU A 59 13.99 -20.48 7.55
C GLU A 59 15.32 -20.05 6.89
N PRO A 60 16.33 -20.94 6.84
CA PRO A 60 17.54 -20.68 6.07
C PRO A 60 17.22 -20.55 4.58
N ASP A 61 18.10 -19.81 3.88
CA ASP A 61 18.03 -19.66 2.43
C ASP A 61 18.11 -21.04 1.75
N LYS A 62 17.36 -21.21 0.66
CA LYS A 62 17.17 -22.53 0.01
C LYS A 62 18.10 -22.66 -1.18
N ASP A 63 18.94 -23.69 -1.20
CA ASP A 63 19.86 -23.95 -2.31
C ASP A 63 19.15 -24.52 -3.55
N ASN A 64 18.09 -25.30 -3.35
CA ASN A 64 17.36 -25.99 -4.41
C ASN A 64 15.95 -25.43 -4.57
N ILE A 65 15.77 -24.57 -5.56
CA ILE A 65 14.49 -23.96 -5.90
C ILE A 65 13.80 -24.73 -7.02
N ARG A 66 12.49 -24.94 -6.88
CA ARG A 66 11.65 -25.55 -7.91
C ARG A 66 11.73 -24.75 -9.21
N GLN A 67 12.16 -25.41 -10.29
CA GLN A 67 12.30 -24.80 -11.62
C GLN A 67 10.96 -24.63 -12.33
N GLU A 68 10.07 -25.62 -12.18
CA GLU A 68 8.76 -25.60 -12.83
C GLU A 68 7.75 -24.72 -12.09
N PRO A 69 6.88 -23.96 -12.79
CA PRO A 69 5.80 -23.19 -12.16
C PRO A 69 4.88 -24.05 -11.30
N TYR A 70 4.24 -23.44 -10.31
CA TYR A 70 3.19 -24.12 -9.54
C TYR A 70 1.97 -24.41 -10.42
N THR A 71 1.32 -25.55 -10.18
CA THR A 71 0.15 -25.98 -10.95
C THR A 71 -1.04 -25.07 -10.65
N LEU A 72 -1.65 -24.53 -11.72
CA LEU A 72 -2.92 -23.81 -11.65
C LEU A 72 -4.10 -24.79 -11.83
N PRO A 73 -5.32 -24.43 -11.39
CA PRO A 73 -6.51 -25.18 -11.74
C PRO A 73 -6.69 -25.29 -13.25
N GLN A 74 -7.34 -26.36 -13.71
CA GLN A 74 -7.58 -26.59 -15.14
C GLN A 74 -8.29 -25.40 -15.79
N GLY A 75 -7.82 -25.00 -16.98
CA GLY A 75 -8.36 -23.87 -17.73
C GLY A 75 -7.73 -22.51 -17.41
N PHE A 76 -6.73 -22.47 -16.53
CA PHE A 76 -5.90 -21.28 -16.27
C PHE A 76 -4.45 -21.53 -16.67
N THR A 77 -3.74 -20.45 -17.01
CA THR A 77 -2.32 -20.48 -17.34
C THR A 77 -1.61 -19.24 -16.79
N TRP A 78 -0.31 -19.39 -16.52
CA TRP A 78 0.54 -18.30 -16.10
C TRP A 78 0.87 -17.39 -17.28
N ASP A 79 1.00 -16.10 -17.00
CA ASP A 79 1.48 -15.12 -17.96
C ASP A 79 2.37 -14.09 -17.26
N ALA A 80 3.52 -13.76 -17.82
CA ALA A 80 4.34 -12.66 -17.33
C ALA A 80 3.95 -11.41 -18.12
N LEU A 81 3.43 -10.40 -17.44
CA LEU A 81 2.84 -9.24 -18.11
C LEU A 81 3.94 -8.27 -18.55
N ASP A 82 4.14 -8.10 -19.86
CA ASP A 82 4.94 -7.01 -20.38
C ASP A 82 4.14 -5.70 -20.37
N LEU A 83 4.37 -4.88 -19.35
CA LEU A 83 3.71 -3.59 -19.19
C LEU A 83 4.14 -2.54 -20.25
N GLY A 84 5.11 -2.85 -21.11
CA GLY A 84 5.51 -2.01 -22.24
C GLY A 84 4.49 -2.08 -23.36
N ASP A 85 3.75 -3.18 -23.44
CA ASP A 85 2.58 -3.31 -24.30
C ASP A 85 1.40 -2.57 -23.66
N ARG A 86 0.94 -1.51 -24.33
CA ARG A 86 -0.20 -0.70 -23.90
C ARG A 86 -1.50 -1.50 -23.78
N GLY A 87 -1.66 -2.55 -24.58
CA GLY A 87 -2.77 -3.49 -24.49
C GLY A 87 -2.75 -4.26 -23.17
N VAL A 88 -1.60 -4.86 -22.83
CA VAL A 88 -1.42 -5.62 -21.59
C VAL A 88 -1.55 -4.73 -20.35
N LEU A 89 -0.97 -3.54 -20.38
CA LEU A 89 -1.10 -2.55 -19.30
C LEU A 89 -2.57 -2.15 -19.08
N LYS A 90 -3.34 -1.96 -20.17
CA LYS A 90 -4.78 -1.68 -20.09
C LYS A 90 -5.58 -2.86 -19.54
N GLU A 91 -5.18 -4.10 -19.82
CA GLU A 91 -5.80 -5.28 -19.20
C GLU A 91 -5.54 -5.34 -17.69
N LEU A 92 -4.32 -5.05 -17.25
CA LEU A 92 -3.98 -4.99 -15.83
C LEU A 92 -4.77 -3.87 -15.12
N TYR A 93 -4.82 -2.69 -15.72
CA TYR A 93 -5.66 -1.59 -15.27
C TYR A 93 -7.12 -2.03 -15.10
N GLY A 94 -7.71 -2.68 -16.11
CA GLY A 94 -9.08 -3.18 -16.06
C GLY A 94 -9.30 -4.20 -14.95
N LEU A 95 -8.35 -5.15 -14.75
CA LEU A 95 -8.43 -6.11 -13.65
C LEU A 95 -8.49 -5.40 -12.29
N LEU A 96 -7.56 -4.48 -12.03
CA LEU A 96 -7.45 -3.77 -10.76
C LEU A 96 -8.65 -2.86 -10.51
N ASN A 97 -9.02 -2.04 -11.49
CA ASN A 97 -10.15 -1.13 -11.38
C ASN A 97 -11.51 -1.84 -11.26
N GLU A 98 -11.63 -3.13 -11.56
CA GLU A 98 -12.89 -3.87 -11.37
C GLU A 98 -12.88 -4.77 -10.11
N ASN A 99 -11.69 -5.19 -9.66
CA ASN A 99 -11.56 -6.33 -8.73
C ASN A 99 -10.57 -6.11 -7.59
N TYR A 100 -9.91 -4.96 -7.47
CA TYR A 100 -8.98 -4.71 -6.37
C TYR A 100 -9.69 -4.27 -5.08
N VAL A 101 -8.99 -3.52 -4.23
CA VAL A 101 -9.45 -3.06 -2.92
C VAL A 101 -10.67 -2.14 -3.09
N GLU A 102 -11.72 -2.47 -2.34
CA GLU A 102 -12.92 -1.66 -2.14
C GLU A 102 -12.97 -1.26 -0.68
N ASP A 103 -13.52 -0.10 -0.39
CA ASP A 103 -13.91 0.26 0.97
C ASP A 103 -15.04 -0.65 1.47
N ASP A 104 -15.25 -0.60 2.78
CA ASP A 104 -16.15 -1.50 3.51
C ASP A 104 -17.62 -1.34 3.08
N ASP A 105 -17.97 -0.14 2.64
CA ASP A 105 -19.31 0.21 2.17
C ASP A 105 -19.47 0.07 0.64
N ASN A 106 -18.42 -0.40 -0.06
CA ASN A 106 -18.37 -0.49 -1.51
C ASN A 106 -18.81 0.83 -2.20
N MET A 107 -18.35 1.99 -1.69
CA MET A 107 -18.59 3.30 -2.29
C MET A 107 -17.41 3.78 -3.15
N PHE A 108 -16.19 3.38 -2.80
CA PHE A 108 -14.95 3.81 -3.42
C PHE A 108 -14.07 2.63 -3.82
N ARG A 109 -13.46 2.74 -4.99
CA ARG A 109 -12.48 1.76 -5.47
C ARG A 109 -11.25 2.48 -6.00
N PHE A 110 -10.06 2.02 -5.64
CA PHE A 110 -8.84 2.60 -6.17
C PHE A 110 -8.79 2.53 -7.70
N ASP A 111 -8.40 3.64 -8.32
CA ASP A 111 -8.29 3.83 -9.76
C ASP A 111 -6.82 4.14 -10.10
N TYR A 112 -5.97 3.11 -10.00
CA TYR A 112 -4.55 3.23 -10.37
C TYR A 112 -4.44 3.50 -11.86
N SER A 113 -3.96 4.67 -12.27
CA SER A 113 -3.81 4.98 -13.70
C SER A 113 -2.76 4.04 -14.35
N PRO A 114 -2.84 3.80 -15.67
CA PRO A 114 -1.81 3.05 -16.39
C PRO A 114 -0.39 3.59 -16.16
N ASP A 115 -0.23 4.90 -16.15
CA ASP A 115 1.09 5.53 -15.94
C ASP A 115 1.56 5.37 -14.48
N PHE A 116 0.65 5.41 -13.50
CA PHE A 116 0.96 5.10 -12.11
C PHE A 116 1.41 3.64 -11.96
N LEU A 117 0.76 2.70 -12.63
CA LEU A 117 1.16 1.29 -12.60
C LEU A 117 2.57 1.11 -13.20
N LEU A 118 2.91 1.83 -14.27
CA LEU A 118 4.28 1.81 -14.80
C LEU A 118 5.29 2.35 -13.79
N TRP A 119 4.99 3.49 -13.15
CA TRP A 119 5.83 4.07 -12.11
C TRP A 119 6.02 3.12 -10.92
N ALA A 120 4.95 2.49 -10.43
CA ALA A 120 5.03 1.58 -9.29
C ALA A 120 5.67 0.22 -9.62
N LEU A 121 5.52 -0.27 -10.85
CA LEU A 121 5.93 -1.64 -11.23
C LEU A 121 7.26 -1.70 -11.99
N ARG A 122 7.82 -0.57 -12.44
CA ARG A 122 9.10 -0.51 -13.15
C ARG A 122 10.17 0.38 -12.48
N PRO A 123 10.42 0.26 -11.16
CA PRO A 123 11.57 0.90 -10.53
C PRO A 123 12.88 0.25 -10.99
N PRO A 124 14.05 0.90 -10.79
CA PRO A 124 15.35 0.32 -11.12
C PRO A 124 15.50 -1.12 -10.63
N GLY A 125 15.93 -2.02 -11.52
CA GLY A 125 16.08 -3.44 -11.23
C GLY A 125 14.80 -4.30 -11.34
N TRP A 126 13.66 -3.73 -11.76
CA TRP A 126 12.44 -4.50 -12.01
C TRP A 126 12.68 -5.67 -12.98
N LEU A 127 11.96 -6.77 -12.78
CA LEU A 127 12.08 -7.97 -13.60
C LEU A 127 10.70 -8.35 -14.19
N PRO A 128 10.61 -8.65 -15.50
CA PRO A 128 9.33 -8.98 -16.14
C PRO A 128 8.66 -10.22 -15.55
N GLN A 129 9.45 -11.22 -15.14
CA GLN A 129 8.94 -12.43 -14.49
C GLN A 129 8.26 -12.13 -13.15
N TRP A 130 8.52 -10.99 -12.51
CA TRP A 130 7.87 -10.60 -11.28
C TRP A 130 6.52 -9.91 -11.47
N HIS A 131 6.11 -9.61 -12.71
CA HIS A 131 4.75 -9.16 -13.04
C HIS A 131 3.87 -10.38 -13.35
N CYS A 132 3.48 -11.11 -12.31
CA CYS A 132 2.88 -12.44 -12.43
C CYS A 132 1.36 -12.36 -12.61
N GLY A 133 0.90 -12.64 -13.83
CA GLY A 133 -0.51 -12.71 -14.22
C GLY A 133 -1.04 -14.15 -14.34
N VAL A 134 -2.35 -14.29 -14.18
CA VAL A 134 -3.10 -15.53 -14.45
C VAL A 134 -4.17 -15.25 -15.50
N ARG A 135 -4.18 -16.01 -16.58
CA ARG A 135 -5.16 -15.90 -17.67
C ARG A 135 -6.01 -17.15 -17.78
N VAL A 136 -7.25 -16.96 -18.25
CA VAL A 136 -8.10 -18.07 -18.71
C VAL A 136 -7.58 -18.56 -20.05
N VAL A 137 -7.39 -19.86 -20.21
CA VAL A 137 -6.82 -20.46 -21.44
C VAL A 137 -7.71 -20.20 -22.66
N SER A 138 -9.03 -20.38 -22.54
CA SER A 138 -9.97 -20.27 -23.67
C SER A 138 -10.20 -18.84 -24.15
N SER A 139 -10.33 -17.88 -23.23
CA SER A 139 -10.67 -16.48 -23.56
C SER A 139 -9.48 -15.52 -23.51
N ARG A 140 -8.32 -15.97 -23.03
CA ARG A 140 -7.14 -15.16 -22.73
C ARG A 140 -7.37 -14.04 -21.70
N LYS A 141 -8.56 -13.97 -21.07
CA LYS A 141 -8.89 -12.93 -20.08
C LYS A 141 -7.96 -13.00 -18.87
N LEU A 142 -7.39 -11.86 -18.48
CA LEU A 142 -6.63 -11.69 -17.24
C LEU A 142 -7.56 -11.74 -16.02
N VAL A 143 -7.26 -12.60 -15.05
CA VAL A 143 -8.13 -12.90 -13.90
C VAL A 143 -7.40 -12.94 -12.55
N GLY A 144 -6.08 -12.83 -12.54
CA GLY A 144 -5.28 -12.72 -11.34
C GLY A 144 -3.97 -12.01 -11.62
N PHE A 145 -3.43 -11.31 -10.63
CA PHE A 145 -2.17 -10.60 -10.70
C PHE A 145 -1.52 -10.52 -9.32
N ILE A 146 -0.19 -10.55 -9.28
CA ILE A 146 0.65 -10.20 -8.14
C ILE A 146 1.98 -9.66 -8.68
N SER A 147 2.55 -8.64 -8.04
CA SER A 147 3.84 -8.10 -8.45
C SER A 147 4.88 -8.21 -7.34
N ALA A 148 6.15 -8.27 -7.76
CA ALA A 148 7.29 -8.01 -6.90
C ALA A 148 8.20 -6.96 -7.57
N ILE A 149 8.80 -6.08 -6.77
CA ILE A 149 9.86 -5.14 -7.19
C ILE A 149 11.04 -5.26 -6.22
N PRO A 150 12.29 -5.08 -6.67
CA PRO A 150 13.43 -5.18 -5.76
C PRO A 150 13.47 -3.95 -4.85
N ALA A 151 13.89 -4.14 -3.60
CA ALA A 151 14.21 -3.06 -2.69
C ALA A 151 15.26 -3.50 -1.68
N ASN A 152 16.24 -2.63 -1.39
CA ASN A 152 17.09 -2.82 -0.22
C ASN A 152 16.34 -2.26 0.99
N ILE A 153 16.14 -3.09 2.00
CA ILE A 153 15.37 -2.74 3.20
C ILE A 153 16.28 -2.84 4.42
N HIS A 154 16.29 -1.78 5.22
CA HIS A 154 16.92 -1.73 6.52
C HIS A 154 15.88 -2.04 7.61
N ILE A 155 16.09 -3.13 8.35
CA ILE A 155 15.25 -3.60 9.46
C ILE A 155 16.10 -3.68 10.72
N TYR A 156 15.78 -2.84 11.71
CA TYR A 156 16.57 -2.64 12.93
C TYR A 156 18.03 -2.34 12.60
N ASP A 157 18.94 -3.30 12.82
CA ASP A 157 20.39 -3.14 12.57
C ASP A 157 20.86 -3.91 11.32
N THR A 158 19.92 -4.44 10.51
CA THR A 158 20.25 -5.26 9.34
C THR A 158 19.73 -4.66 8.05
N GLU A 159 20.61 -4.47 7.08
CA GLU A 159 20.25 -4.20 5.70
C GLU A 159 20.17 -5.50 4.90
N LYS A 160 19.10 -5.69 4.15
CA LYS A 160 18.87 -6.88 3.31
C LYS A 160 18.23 -6.48 2.00
N LYS A 161 18.73 -7.07 0.90
CA LYS A 161 18.03 -7.06 -0.38
C LYS A 161 16.77 -7.92 -0.27
N MET A 162 15.62 -7.31 -0.51
CA MET A 162 14.30 -7.93 -0.45
C MET A 162 13.53 -7.63 -1.74
N VAL A 163 12.30 -8.12 -1.80
CA VAL A 163 11.30 -7.61 -2.73
C VAL A 163 10.12 -6.98 -2.00
N GLU A 164 9.53 -5.95 -2.58
CA GLU A 164 8.24 -5.42 -2.14
C GLU A 164 7.14 -6.11 -2.94
N ILE A 165 6.19 -6.75 -2.24
CA ILE A 165 5.03 -7.38 -2.87
C ILE A 165 3.86 -6.41 -2.86
N ASN A 166 3.27 -6.16 -4.02
CA ASN A 166 2.10 -5.29 -4.16
C ASN A 166 1.10 -5.86 -5.19
N PHE A 167 -0.06 -5.21 -5.31
CA PHE A 167 -1.09 -5.46 -6.33
C PHE A 167 -1.61 -6.90 -6.42
N LEU A 168 -1.63 -7.63 -5.30
CA LEU A 168 -2.29 -8.95 -5.25
C LEU A 168 -3.79 -8.80 -5.52
N CYS A 169 -4.21 -9.17 -6.73
CA CYS A 169 -5.59 -9.08 -7.17
C CYS A 169 -6.06 -10.43 -7.72
N VAL A 170 -7.26 -10.82 -7.30
CA VAL A 170 -7.97 -11.97 -7.88
C VAL A 170 -9.35 -11.49 -8.29
N HIS A 171 -9.72 -11.77 -9.54
CA HIS A 171 -11.03 -11.44 -10.08
C HIS A 171 -12.14 -11.96 -9.15
N LYS A 172 -13.17 -11.14 -8.86
CA LYS A 172 -14.19 -11.39 -7.81
C LYS A 172 -14.80 -12.80 -7.89
N LYS A 173 -15.13 -13.26 -9.10
CA LYS A 173 -15.68 -14.61 -9.39
C LYS A 173 -14.76 -15.79 -9.01
N LEU A 174 -13.48 -15.56 -8.72
CA LEU A 174 -12.48 -16.58 -8.41
C LEU A 174 -11.93 -16.51 -6.98
N ARG A 175 -12.33 -15.52 -6.16
CA ARG A 175 -11.75 -15.29 -4.81
C ARG A 175 -11.87 -16.51 -3.88
N SER A 176 -12.98 -17.26 -3.93
CA SER A 176 -13.19 -18.44 -3.09
C SER A 176 -12.51 -19.72 -3.59
N LYS A 177 -11.76 -19.67 -4.70
CA LYS A 177 -11.11 -20.84 -5.33
C LYS A 177 -9.64 -21.03 -4.94
N ARG A 178 -9.19 -20.42 -3.83
CA ARG A 178 -7.80 -20.51 -3.32
C ARG A 178 -6.72 -20.13 -4.36
N VAL A 179 -7.04 -19.20 -5.27
CA VAL A 179 -6.09 -18.72 -6.31
C VAL A 179 -4.99 -17.85 -5.70
N ALA A 180 -5.30 -17.01 -4.71
CA ALA A 180 -4.32 -16.14 -4.05
C ALA A 180 -3.14 -16.91 -3.40
N PRO A 181 -3.35 -17.99 -2.63
CA PRO A 181 -2.26 -18.86 -2.18
C PRO A 181 -1.33 -19.36 -3.28
N VAL A 182 -1.86 -19.68 -4.46
CA VAL A 182 -1.07 -20.18 -5.60
C VAL A 182 -0.27 -19.05 -6.24
N LEU A 183 -0.85 -17.86 -6.37
CA LEU A 183 -0.15 -16.63 -6.79
C LEU A 183 1.03 -16.31 -5.87
N ILE A 184 0.81 -16.32 -4.54
CA ILE A 184 1.85 -16.06 -3.55
C ILE A 184 2.99 -17.08 -3.68
N ARG A 185 2.68 -18.39 -3.76
CA ARG A 185 3.70 -19.44 -3.93
C ARG A 185 4.50 -19.28 -5.22
N GLU A 186 3.84 -18.93 -6.32
CA GLU A 186 4.52 -18.75 -7.60
C GLU A 186 5.42 -17.51 -7.59
N ILE A 187 4.98 -16.37 -7.06
CA ILE A 187 5.86 -15.19 -6.97
C ILE A 187 7.03 -15.45 -6.02
N THR A 188 6.81 -16.13 -4.89
CA THR A 188 7.89 -16.56 -3.99
C THR A 188 8.92 -17.43 -4.71
N ARG A 189 8.47 -18.39 -5.53
CA ARG A 189 9.36 -19.24 -6.34
C ARG A 189 10.20 -18.41 -7.31
N ARG A 190 9.58 -17.48 -8.05
CA ARG A 190 10.27 -16.61 -9.02
C ARG A 190 11.26 -15.67 -8.35
N VAL A 191 10.97 -15.20 -7.14
CA VAL A 191 11.88 -14.36 -6.34
C VAL A 191 13.05 -15.18 -5.79
N HIS A 192 12.78 -16.39 -5.28
CA HIS A 192 13.83 -17.31 -4.81
C HIS A 192 14.79 -17.74 -5.93
N LEU A 193 14.30 -17.88 -7.17
CA LEU A 193 15.17 -18.17 -8.33
C LEU A 193 16.22 -17.08 -8.59
N GLU A 194 15.94 -15.84 -8.19
CA GLU A 194 16.87 -14.71 -8.28
C GLU A 194 17.74 -14.56 -7.01
N GLY A 195 17.69 -15.55 -6.10
CA GLY A 195 18.49 -15.57 -4.87
C GLY A 195 18.01 -14.62 -3.76
N ILE A 196 16.76 -14.14 -3.82
CA ILE A 196 16.17 -13.31 -2.78
C ILE A 196 15.17 -14.16 -1.97
N PHE A 197 15.24 -14.10 -0.64
CA PHE A 197 14.48 -14.98 0.25
C PHE A 197 13.58 -14.25 1.24
N GLN A 198 13.60 -12.92 1.23
CA GLN A 198 12.80 -12.06 2.10
C GLN A 198 11.96 -11.10 1.28
N ALA A 199 10.80 -10.73 1.82
CA ALA A 199 9.93 -9.74 1.19
C ALA A 199 9.28 -8.84 2.24
N VAL A 200 8.92 -7.63 1.84
CA VAL A 200 8.08 -6.72 2.62
C VAL A 200 6.75 -6.53 1.89
N TYR A 201 5.66 -6.45 2.65
CA TYR A 201 4.33 -6.23 2.08
C TYR A 201 3.39 -5.61 3.10
N THR A 202 2.32 -5.00 2.61
CA THR A 202 1.27 -4.42 3.45
C THR A 202 -0.10 -4.99 3.14
N ALA A 203 -0.98 -4.98 4.12
CA ALA A 203 -2.39 -5.30 3.91
C ALA A 203 -3.30 -4.52 4.85
N GLY A 204 -4.53 -4.22 4.41
CA GLY A 204 -5.58 -3.66 5.28
C GLY A 204 -6.20 -4.66 6.26
N VAL A 205 -5.83 -5.94 6.11
CA VAL A 205 -6.33 -7.07 6.91
C VAL A 205 -5.20 -7.63 7.77
N VAL A 206 -5.58 -8.30 8.86
CA VAL A 206 -4.66 -8.90 9.81
C VAL A 206 -4.32 -10.34 9.42
N LEU A 207 -3.02 -10.59 9.23
CA LEU A 207 -2.41 -11.86 8.90
C LEU A 207 -1.30 -12.21 9.93
N PRO A 208 -0.88 -13.47 10.08
CA PRO A 208 0.28 -13.83 10.90
C PRO A 208 1.60 -13.35 10.27
N LYS A 209 2.45 -12.52 10.90
CA LYS A 209 2.18 -11.59 12.01
C LYS A 209 2.66 -10.20 11.57
N PRO A 210 1.93 -9.10 11.86
CA PRO A 210 2.39 -7.76 11.50
C PRO A 210 3.61 -7.35 12.33
N VAL A 211 4.59 -6.72 11.69
CA VAL A 211 5.74 -6.09 12.35
C VAL A 211 5.39 -4.68 12.86
N GLY A 212 4.49 -3.99 12.16
CA GLY A 212 4.00 -2.67 12.54
C GLY A 212 2.58 -2.45 12.03
N THR A 213 1.81 -1.64 12.76
CA THR A 213 0.45 -1.27 12.39
C THR A 213 0.35 0.24 12.30
N CYS A 214 -0.02 0.73 11.13
CA CYS A 214 -0.27 2.15 10.90
C CYS A 214 -1.77 2.38 10.65
N ARG A 215 -2.21 3.61 10.86
CA ARG A 215 -3.59 4.06 10.66
C ARG A 215 -3.63 5.13 9.58
N TYR A 216 -4.58 5.05 8.66
CA TYR A 216 -4.85 6.13 7.73
C TYR A 216 -5.53 7.32 8.42
N TRP A 217 -5.15 8.51 7.98
CA TRP A 217 -5.72 9.78 8.36
C TRP A 217 -6.02 10.60 7.11
N HIS A 218 -7.09 11.39 7.18
CA HIS A 218 -7.63 12.12 6.03
C HIS A 218 -7.77 13.60 6.33
N ARG A 219 -7.22 14.44 5.45
CA ARG A 219 -7.37 15.89 5.50
C ARG A 219 -8.24 16.38 4.36
N SER A 220 -9.44 16.85 4.71
CA SER A 220 -10.42 17.37 3.75
C SER A 220 -9.92 18.64 3.04
N LEU A 221 -9.69 18.57 1.72
CA LEU A 221 -9.34 19.73 0.88
C LEU A 221 -10.56 20.30 0.16
N ASN A 222 -11.53 19.44 -0.18
CA ASN A 222 -12.82 19.81 -0.77
C ASN A 222 -13.98 19.26 0.07
N PRO A 223 -14.25 19.81 1.26
CA PRO A 223 -15.20 19.22 2.21
C PRO A 223 -16.61 19.06 1.64
N ARG A 224 -17.03 19.99 0.77
CA ARG A 224 -18.34 19.93 0.11
C ARG A 224 -18.48 18.64 -0.71
N LYS A 225 -17.53 18.38 -1.62
CA LYS A 225 -17.55 17.17 -2.44
C LYS A 225 -17.46 15.92 -1.57
N LEU A 226 -16.56 15.90 -0.58
CA LEU A 226 -16.36 14.74 0.30
C LEU A 226 -17.65 14.34 1.06
N ILE A 227 -18.44 15.33 1.48
CA ILE A 227 -19.71 15.09 2.17
C ILE A 227 -20.80 14.67 1.18
N GLU A 228 -20.87 15.30 0.00
CA GLU A 228 -21.82 14.93 -1.07
C GLU A 228 -21.64 13.46 -1.50
N VAL A 229 -20.39 13.00 -1.61
CA VAL A 229 -20.06 11.62 -2.02
C VAL A 229 -20.00 10.63 -0.85
N LYS A 230 -20.34 11.07 0.37
CA LYS A 230 -20.32 10.28 1.61
C LYS A 230 -18.94 9.73 2.02
N PHE A 231 -17.85 10.30 1.50
CA PHE A 231 -16.50 10.00 1.99
C PHE A 231 -16.31 10.50 3.44
N SER A 232 -16.97 11.61 3.78
CA SER A 232 -17.02 12.12 5.15
C SER A 232 -18.43 12.55 5.53
N HIS A 233 -18.66 12.76 6.83
CA HIS A 233 -19.95 13.19 7.36
C HIS A 233 -19.82 14.51 8.13
N LEU A 234 -20.91 15.29 8.17
CA LEU A 234 -21.00 16.43 9.07
C LEU A 234 -21.08 15.91 10.50
N SER A 235 -20.15 16.35 11.35
CA SER A 235 -20.20 16.03 12.77
C SER A 235 -21.38 16.73 13.46
N ARG A 236 -21.80 16.19 14.61
CA ARG A 236 -22.87 16.78 15.43
C ARG A 236 -22.53 18.25 15.71
N ASN A 237 -23.47 19.16 15.43
CA ASN A 237 -23.35 20.61 15.59
C ASN A 237 -22.44 21.35 14.58
N MET A 238 -22.05 20.72 13.46
CA MET A 238 -21.35 21.39 12.36
C MET A 238 -22.27 21.62 11.16
N THR A 239 -22.24 22.82 10.60
CA THR A 239 -22.90 23.14 9.32
C THR A 239 -21.90 23.04 8.17
N MET A 240 -22.39 22.87 6.93
CA MET A 240 -21.53 22.84 5.74
C MET A 240 -20.61 24.06 5.65
N GLN A 241 -21.15 25.27 5.89
CA GLN A 241 -20.38 26.51 5.88
C GLN A 241 -19.29 26.53 6.96
N ARG A 242 -19.58 26.04 8.17
CA ARG A 242 -18.60 25.96 9.26
C ARG A 242 -17.50 24.95 8.95
N THR A 243 -17.83 23.81 8.34
CA THR A 243 -16.87 22.80 7.88
C THR A 243 -15.96 23.35 6.77
N MET A 244 -16.53 24.05 5.79
CA MET A 244 -15.73 24.72 4.75
C MET A 244 -14.78 25.76 5.35
N LYS A 245 -15.25 26.58 6.31
CA LYS A 245 -14.41 27.56 7.00
C LYS A 245 -13.31 26.90 7.84
N LEU A 246 -13.61 25.79 8.53
CA LEU A 246 -12.66 25.05 9.34
C LEU A 246 -11.48 24.54 8.51
N TYR A 247 -11.76 24.05 7.31
CA TYR A 247 -10.77 23.39 6.46
C TYR A 247 -10.14 24.29 5.38
N ARG A 248 -10.53 25.57 5.32
CA ARG A 248 -9.96 26.56 4.41
C ARG A 248 -8.44 26.64 4.59
N LEU A 249 -7.74 26.66 3.47
CA LEU A 249 -6.29 26.81 3.37
C LEU A 249 -5.93 28.15 2.71
N PRO A 250 -4.70 28.66 2.90
CA PRO A 250 -4.14 29.75 2.10
C PRO A 250 -4.14 29.46 0.60
N GLU A 251 -3.99 30.50 -0.21
CA GLU A 251 -3.92 30.37 -1.69
C GLU A 251 -2.52 30.01 -2.19
N THR A 252 -1.47 30.39 -1.44
CA THR A 252 -0.08 30.09 -1.77
C THR A 252 0.66 29.49 -0.57
N PRO A 253 1.69 28.66 -0.83
CA PRO A 253 2.61 28.18 0.20
C PRO A 253 3.33 29.33 0.92
N LYS A 254 3.77 29.09 2.16
CA LYS A 254 4.42 30.11 3.00
C LYS A 254 5.94 29.96 3.08
N THR A 255 6.46 28.75 2.93
CA THR A 255 7.89 28.48 3.06
C THR A 255 8.66 29.14 1.93
N ALA A 256 9.61 30.00 2.27
CA ALA A 256 10.46 30.69 1.30
C ALA A 256 11.35 29.68 0.58
N GLY A 257 11.52 29.86 -0.74
CA GLY A 257 12.37 28.96 -1.55
C GLY A 257 11.74 27.61 -1.89
N LEU A 258 10.47 27.38 -1.56
CA LEU A 258 9.75 26.18 -1.97
C LEU A 258 9.52 26.17 -3.50
N ARG A 259 10.06 25.15 -4.16
CA ARG A 259 9.92 24.95 -5.61
C ARG A 259 9.84 23.47 -5.98
N PRO A 260 9.35 23.09 -7.17
CA PRO A 260 9.42 21.72 -7.64
C PRO A 260 10.87 21.19 -7.65
N MET A 261 11.03 19.89 -7.38
CA MET A 261 12.30 19.21 -7.50
C MET A 261 12.76 19.15 -8.96
N GLU A 262 14.04 19.46 -9.20
CA GLU A 262 14.70 19.36 -10.49
C GLU A 262 15.76 18.24 -10.47
N LYS A 263 16.27 17.84 -11.65
CA LYS A 263 17.30 16.79 -11.76
C LYS A 263 18.57 17.10 -10.98
N LYS A 264 18.94 18.38 -10.89
CA LYS A 264 20.13 18.83 -10.13
C LYS A 264 20.01 18.54 -8.63
N ASP A 265 18.79 18.40 -8.12
CA ASP A 265 18.52 18.20 -6.69
C ASP A 265 18.58 16.72 -6.28
N ILE A 266 18.61 15.78 -7.22
CA ILE A 266 18.61 14.33 -6.95
C ILE A 266 19.71 13.92 -5.94
N PRO A 267 20.98 14.36 -6.07
CA PRO A 267 22.02 13.97 -5.13
C PRO A 267 21.77 14.46 -3.69
N VAL A 268 21.27 15.69 -3.53
CA VAL A 268 21.02 16.28 -2.21
C VAL A 268 19.75 15.71 -1.58
N VAL A 269 18.69 15.46 -2.35
CA VAL A 269 17.47 14.76 -1.89
C VAL A 269 17.82 13.35 -1.41
N HIS A 270 18.62 12.61 -2.16
CA HIS A 270 19.13 11.30 -1.74
C HIS A 270 19.88 11.40 -0.41
N GLN A 271 20.83 12.34 -0.28
CA GLN A 271 21.59 12.51 0.96
C GLN A 271 20.71 12.88 2.17
N LEU A 272 19.74 13.79 1.99
CA LEU A 272 18.79 14.19 3.03
C LEU A 272 17.92 13.02 3.46
N LEU A 273 17.36 12.28 2.51
CA LEU A 273 16.51 11.11 2.77
C LEU A 273 17.28 10.01 3.51
N THR A 274 18.46 9.64 3.03
CA THR A 274 19.30 8.60 3.66
C THR A 274 19.66 8.97 5.09
N ARG A 275 19.92 10.25 5.39
CA ARG A 275 20.19 10.71 6.77
C ARG A 275 18.95 10.67 7.63
N TYR A 276 17.83 11.17 7.11
CA TYR A 276 16.56 11.26 7.81
C TYR A 276 16.00 9.89 8.19
N LEU A 277 16.11 8.90 7.29
CA LEU A 277 15.54 7.57 7.50
C LEU A 277 16.26 6.75 8.59
N LYS A 278 17.51 7.08 8.96
CA LYS A 278 18.28 6.35 9.99
C LYS A 278 17.64 6.33 11.38
N GLN A 279 16.68 7.20 11.66
CA GLN A 279 15.99 7.26 12.96
C GLN A 279 14.85 6.23 13.11
N PHE A 280 14.46 5.57 12.02
CA PHE A 280 13.38 4.58 11.97
C PHE A 280 13.94 3.15 11.86
N HIS A 281 13.14 2.17 12.25
CA HIS A 281 13.57 0.77 12.32
C HIS A 281 13.22 -0.04 11.08
N LEU A 282 12.30 0.42 10.22
CA LEU A 282 11.98 -0.22 8.95
C LEU A 282 11.99 0.84 7.85
N THR A 283 13.01 0.83 6.99
CA THR A 283 13.19 1.86 5.95
C THR A 283 13.74 1.28 4.66
N PRO A 284 13.47 1.92 3.51
CA PRO A 284 14.19 1.61 2.28
C PRO A 284 15.59 2.22 2.29
N VAL A 285 16.54 1.53 1.69
CA VAL A 285 17.88 2.03 1.37
C VAL A 285 17.94 2.24 -0.13
N MET A 286 17.60 3.46 -0.55
CA MET A 286 17.50 3.81 -1.97
C MET A 286 18.86 4.25 -2.51
N SER A 287 19.19 3.78 -3.70
CA SER A 287 20.23 4.33 -4.56
C SER A 287 19.78 5.68 -5.16
N GLN A 288 20.73 6.41 -5.76
CA GLN A 288 20.40 7.67 -6.42
C GLN A 288 19.46 7.49 -7.63
N GLU A 289 19.58 6.37 -8.36
CA GLU A 289 18.67 6.04 -9.46
C GLU A 289 17.25 5.75 -8.95
N GLU A 290 17.12 5.05 -7.83
CA GLU A 290 15.81 4.82 -7.18
C GLU A 290 15.23 6.15 -6.67
N VAL A 291 16.05 7.06 -6.15
CA VAL A 291 15.60 8.41 -5.76
C VAL A 291 15.10 9.20 -6.97
N GLU A 292 15.79 9.16 -8.12
CA GLU A 292 15.28 9.78 -9.35
C GLU A 292 13.92 9.19 -9.72
N HIS A 293 13.80 7.86 -9.76
CA HIS A 293 12.56 7.18 -10.14
C HIS A 293 11.38 7.51 -9.20
N TRP A 294 11.61 7.46 -7.89
CA TRP A 294 10.56 7.59 -6.88
C TRP A 294 10.17 9.04 -6.59
N PHE A 295 11.04 10.02 -6.82
CA PHE A 295 10.78 11.41 -6.41
C PHE A 295 10.79 12.42 -7.55
N TYR A 296 11.39 12.13 -8.71
CA TYR A 296 11.36 13.09 -9.81
C TYR A 296 9.91 13.36 -10.24
N PRO A 297 9.45 14.63 -10.24
CA PRO A 297 8.03 14.93 -10.45
C PRO A 297 7.50 14.40 -11.79
N GLN A 298 6.39 13.67 -11.72
CA GLN A 298 5.64 13.19 -12.88
C GLN A 298 4.18 13.60 -12.71
N GLU A 299 3.67 14.35 -13.69
CA GLU A 299 2.33 14.93 -13.60
C GLU A 299 1.26 13.86 -13.36
N ASN A 300 0.39 14.09 -12.37
CA ASN A 300 -0.67 13.16 -11.96
C ASN A 300 -0.18 11.78 -11.45
N ILE A 301 1.10 11.65 -11.08
CA ILE A 301 1.67 10.44 -10.46
C ILE A 301 2.35 10.80 -9.15
N ILE A 302 3.44 11.56 -9.19
CA ILE A 302 4.25 11.93 -8.02
C ILE A 302 4.63 13.40 -8.11
N ASP A 303 4.38 14.13 -7.02
CA ASP A 303 4.77 15.51 -6.85
C ASP A 303 5.81 15.61 -5.73
N THR A 304 6.96 16.22 -6.02
CA THR A 304 8.03 16.48 -5.05
C THR A 304 8.47 17.93 -5.13
N PHE A 305 8.58 18.57 -3.97
CA PHE A 305 9.00 19.96 -3.82
C PHE A 305 10.15 20.04 -2.84
N VAL A 306 11.15 20.86 -3.15
CA VAL A 306 12.33 21.12 -2.33
C VAL A 306 12.28 22.55 -1.79
N VAL A 307 12.89 22.76 -0.62
CA VAL A 307 13.11 24.08 -0.04
C VAL A 307 14.56 24.46 -0.27
N GLU A 308 14.79 25.48 -1.10
CA GLU A 308 16.11 26.05 -1.35
C GLU A 308 16.31 27.32 -0.51
N ASN A 309 17.31 27.32 0.36
CA ASN A 309 17.60 28.45 1.22
C ASN A 309 18.22 29.63 0.43
N ALA A 310 18.45 30.78 1.10
CA ALA A 310 19.02 31.97 0.48
C ALA A 310 20.45 31.78 -0.09
N ASN A 311 21.17 30.72 0.32
CA ASN A 311 22.49 30.38 -0.18
C ASN A 311 22.45 29.45 -1.41
N GLY A 312 21.26 29.04 -1.85
CA GLY A 312 21.07 28.09 -2.96
C GLY A 312 21.19 26.62 -2.54
N GLU A 313 21.14 26.32 -1.24
CA GLU A 313 21.24 24.95 -0.73
C GLU A 313 19.86 24.37 -0.45
N VAL A 314 19.60 23.14 -0.89
CA VAL A 314 18.37 22.41 -0.57
C VAL A 314 18.45 21.87 0.85
N THR A 315 17.49 22.22 1.70
CA THR A 315 17.48 21.88 3.13
C THR A 315 16.39 20.89 3.51
N ASP A 316 15.25 20.94 2.82
CA ASP A 316 14.05 20.17 3.13
C ASP A 316 13.36 19.73 1.84
N PHE A 317 12.55 18.68 1.89
CA PHE A 317 11.66 18.35 0.78
C PHE A 317 10.40 17.64 1.25
N LEU A 318 9.32 17.80 0.49
CA LEU A 318 8.05 17.11 0.68
C LEU A 318 7.67 16.39 -0.60
N SER A 319 6.95 15.27 -0.46
CA SER A 319 6.42 14.54 -1.62
C SER A 319 5.07 13.89 -1.34
N PHE A 320 4.24 13.81 -2.38
CA PHE A 320 2.96 13.12 -2.34
C PHE A 320 2.61 12.54 -3.70
N TYR A 321 2.04 11.33 -3.72
CA TYR A 321 1.59 10.69 -4.94
C TYR A 321 0.07 10.84 -5.16
N THR A 322 -0.34 10.72 -6.41
CA THR A 322 -1.72 10.85 -6.87
C THR A 322 -2.33 9.45 -7.01
N LEU A 323 -3.36 9.17 -6.22
CA LEU A 323 -4.13 7.94 -6.36
C LEU A 323 -5.63 8.28 -6.27
N PRO A 324 -6.32 8.42 -7.42
CA PRO A 324 -7.75 8.66 -7.41
C PRO A 324 -8.51 7.38 -7.03
N SER A 325 -9.75 7.59 -6.59
CA SER A 325 -10.73 6.51 -6.40
C SER A 325 -11.95 6.75 -7.28
N THR A 326 -12.42 5.70 -7.95
CA THR A 326 -13.72 5.69 -8.62
C THR A 326 -14.83 5.78 -7.58
N ILE A 327 -15.78 6.71 -7.78
CA ILE A 327 -16.97 6.86 -6.94
C ILE A 327 -18.09 6.04 -7.56
N MET A 328 -18.51 4.98 -6.87
CA MET A 328 -19.51 4.05 -7.38
C MET A 328 -20.93 4.58 -7.15
N ASN A 329 -21.81 4.35 -8.12
CA ASN A 329 -23.26 4.60 -8.02
C ASN A 329 -23.66 6.06 -7.67
N HIS A 330 -22.80 7.05 -7.94
CA HIS A 330 -23.10 8.46 -7.68
C HIS A 330 -23.50 9.18 -8.99
N PRO A 331 -24.58 10.00 -9.00
CA PRO A 331 -25.13 10.57 -10.23
C PRO A 331 -24.19 11.59 -10.89
N THR A 332 -23.55 12.46 -10.10
CA THR A 332 -22.75 13.60 -10.59
C THR A 332 -21.25 13.34 -10.52
N HIS A 333 -20.70 13.12 -9.32
CA HIS A 333 -19.26 12.85 -9.11
C HIS A 333 -18.89 11.42 -9.53
N LYS A 334 -17.83 11.26 -10.33
CA LYS A 334 -17.35 9.94 -10.82
C LYS A 334 -16.00 9.53 -10.24
N SER A 335 -15.18 10.49 -9.82
CA SER A 335 -13.85 10.25 -9.28
C SER A 335 -13.59 11.16 -8.08
N LEU A 336 -12.90 10.63 -7.09
CA LEU A 336 -12.36 11.31 -5.93
C LEU A 336 -10.84 11.42 -6.10
N LYS A 337 -10.31 12.63 -6.27
CA LYS A 337 -8.87 12.83 -6.48
C LYS A 337 -8.19 12.93 -5.11
N ALA A 338 -7.44 11.90 -4.72
CA ALA A 338 -6.74 11.87 -3.44
C ALA A 338 -5.21 11.96 -3.63
N ALA A 339 -4.59 12.79 -2.78
CA ALA A 339 -3.13 12.85 -2.62
C ALA A 339 -2.75 11.98 -1.43
N TYR A 340 -1.63 11.26 -1.51
CA TYR A 340 -1.10 10.44 -0.43
C TYR A 340 0.30 10.94 -0.07
N SER A 341 0.50 11.32 1.18
CA SER A 341 1.81 11.67 1.71
C SER A 341 2.80 10.54 1.46
N PHE A 342 3.95 10.87 0.87
CA PHE A 342 5.00 9.90 0.56
C PHE A 342 6.15 10.06 1.56
N TYR A 343 7.29 10.66 1.17
CA TYR A 343 8.38 10.99 2.11
C TYR A 343 8.53 12.50 2.27
N ASN A 344 8.66 12.95 3.51
CA ASN A 344 8.87 14.35 3.84
C ASN A 344 10.06 14.45 4.79
N VAL A 345 11.10 15.16 4.36
CA VAL A 345 12.34 15.32 5.10
C VAL A 345 12.49 16.76 5.52
N HIS A 346 12.74 16.97 6.80
CA HIS A 346 12.90 18.28 7.41
C HIS A 346 14.23 18.36 8.17
N THR A 347 14.92 19.50 8.03
CA THR A 347 16.16 19.85 8.74
C THR A 347 16.13 21.29 9.24
N GLN A 348 15.67 22.24 8.43
CA GLN A 348 15.59 23.66 8.78
C GLN A 348 14.13 24.13 8.87
N THR A 349 13.28 23.67 7.96
CA THR A 349 11.85 24.01 7.95
C THR A 349 11.10 23.09 8.91
N PRO A 350 10.33 23.59 9.89
CA PRO A 350 9.55 22.72 10.77
C PRO A 350 8.59 21.83 9.97
N LEU A 351 8.53 20.53 10.28
CA LEU A 351 7.66 19.57 9.59
C LEU A 351 6.18 20.03 9.51
N LEU A 352 5.70 20.74 10.54
CA LEU A 352 4.34 21.31 10.55
C LEU A 352 4.12 22.31 9.41
N ASP A 353 5.09 23.18 9.15
CA ASP A 353 5.00 24.21 8.12
C ASP A 353 5.14 23.57 6.73
N LEU A 354 6.09 22.64 6.60
CA LEU A 354 6.31 21.87 5.37
C LEU A 354 5.05 21.10 4.95
N MET A 355 4.41 20.41 5.90
CA MET A 355 3.16 19.69 5.62
C MET A 355 1.96 20.62 5.42
N SER A 356 1.94 21.80 6.05
CA SER A 356 0.93 22.82 5.75
C SER A 356 1.02 23.25 4.29
N ASP A 357 2.22 23.45 3.76
CA ASP A 357 2.44 23.80 2.36
C ASP A 357 2.11 22.65 1.40
N ALA A 358 2.39 21.39 1.77
CA ALA A 358 1.94 20.22 1.02
C ALA A 358 0.40 20.22 0.81
N LEU A 359 -0.36 20.57 1.86
CA LEU A 359 -1.83 20.68 1.77
C LEU A 359 -2.27 21.79 0.81
N VAL A 360 -1.58 22.95 0.84
CA VAL A 360 -1.86 24.07 -0.08
C VAL A 360 -1.57 23.65 -1.52
N LEU A 361 -0.41 23.05 -1.78
CA LEU A 361 -0.02 22.56 -3.11
C LEU A 361 -1.01 21.52 -3.66
N ALA A 362 -1.42 20.55 -2.84
CA ALA A 362 -2.45 19.59 -3.22
C ALA A 362 -3.79 20.30 -3.49
N LYS A 363 -4.19 21.29 -2.68
CA LYS A 363 -5.43 22.03 -2.93
C LYS A 363 -5.37 22.81 -4.26
N MET A 364 -4.24 23.40 -4.60
CA MET A 364 -3.99 24.11 -5.87
C MET A 364 -4.06 23.16 -7.07
N LYS A 365 -3.55 21.93 -6.92
CA LYS A 365 -3.59 20.86 -7.94
C LYS A 365 -4.96 20.16 -8.05
N GLY A 366 -5.98 20.67 -7.36
CA GLY A 366 -7.35 20.21 -7.47
C GLY A 366 -7.65 18.90 -6.74
N PHE A 367 -6.83 18.53 -5.75
CA PHE A 367 -7.13 17.36 -4.91
C PHE A 367 -8.32 17.63 -3.97
N ASP A 368 -9.08 16.59 -3.70
CA ASP A 368 -10.26 16.63 -2.83
C ASP A 368 -9.94 16.27 -1.38
N VAL A 369 -8.95 15.40 -1.18
CA VAL A 369 -8.48 14.93 0.12
C VAL A 369 -6.98 14.66 0.08
N PHE A 370 -6.31 14.89 1.20
CA PHE A 370 -4.91 14.53 1.41
C PHE A 370 -4.82 13.46 2.51
N ASN A 371 -4.28 12.31 2.17
CA ASN A 371 -4.17 11.14 3.02
C ASN A 371 -2.75 11.03 3.58
N ALA A 372 -2.64 10.63 4.83
CA ALA A 372 -1.36 10.33 5.46
C ALA A 372 -1.52 9.16 6.43
N LEU A 373 -0.47 8.36 6.59
CA LEU A 373 -0.38 7.35 7.64
C LEU A 373 0.18 7.98 8.92
N ASP A 374 -0.03 7.38 10.07
CA ASP A 374 0.53 7.81 11.36
C ASP A 374 1.96 7.30 11.64
N LEU A 375 2.65 6.85 10.58
CA LEU A 375 4.04 6.41 10.59
C LEU A 375 5.04 7.58 10.59
N MET A 376 6.34 7.27 10.74
CA MET A 376 7.41 8.25 10.89
C MET A 376 7.06 9.30 11.97
N GLU A 377 7.29 10.58 11.70
CA GLU A 377 6.97 11.68 12.60
C GLU A 377 5.55 12.25 12.36
N ASN A 378 4.69 11.59 11.57
CA ASN A 378 3.46 12.21 11.08
C ASN A 378 2.49 12.61 12.20
N LYS A 379 2.45 11.85 13.30
CA LYS A 379 1.65 12.17 14.50
C LYS A 379 1.89 13.57 15.05
N THR A 380 3.08 14.15 14.81
CA THR A 380 3.43 15.50 15.28
C THR A 380 2.63 16.63 14.61
N PHE A 381 2.10 16.39 13.40
CA PHE A 381 1.32 17.37 12.63
C PHE A 381 -0.13 16.98 12.37
N LEU A 382 -0.49 15.69 12.41
CA LEU A 382 -1.82 15.21 11.98
C LEU A 382 -2.98 15.98 12.63
N GLU A 383 -3.06 16.00 13.97
CA GLU A 383 -4.13 16.71 14.67
C GLU A 383 -4.04 18.24 14.49
N LYS A 384 -2.83 18.81 14.57
CA LYS A 384 -2.59 20.26 14.42
C LYS A 384 -3.03 20.77 13.05
N LEU A 385 -2.79 19.99 12.01
CA LEU A 385 -3.21 20.27 10.65
C LEU A 385 -4.63 19.79 10.36
N LYS A 386 -5.41 19.34 11.35
CA LYS A 386 -6.83 18.96 11.25
C LYS A 386 -7.09 17.72 10.38
N PHE A 387 -6.15 16.78 10.35
CA PHE A 387 -6.43 15.44 9.82
C PHE A 387 -7.44 14.73 10.74
N GLY A 388 -8.39 14.03 10.15
CA GLY A 388 -9.30 13.14 10.87
C GLY A 388 -8.82 11.69 10.78
N ILE A 389 -9.03 10.92 11.84
CA ILE A 389 -8.72 9.49 11.89
C ILE A 389 -9.62 8.75 10.87
N GLY A 390 -9.01 7.95 10.00
CA GLY A 390 -9.71 6.99 9.14
C GLY A 390 -10.07 5.69 9.89
N ASP A 391 -10.87 4.86 9.24
CA ASP A 391 -11.23 3.51 9.70
C ASP A 391 -10.21 2.44 9.26
N GLY A 392 -9.50 2.67 8.15
CA GLY A 392 -8.52 1.75 7.59
C GLY A 392 -7.19 1.69 8.35
N ASN A 393 -6.84 0.51 8.84
CA ASN A 393 -5.45 0.20 9.24
C ASN A 393 -4.63 -0.24 8.02
N LEU A 394 -3.33 -0.01 8.06
CA LEU A 394 -2.34 -0.61 7.17
C LEU A 394 -1.34 -1.40 8.00
N GLN A 395 -1.35 -2.71 7.83
CA GLN A 395 -0.47 -3.64 8.53
C GLN A 395 0.78 -3.88 7.69
N TYR A 396 1.96 -3.81 8.29
CA TYR A 396 3.25 -4.10 7.66
C TYR A 396 3.71 -5.50 8.02
N TYR A 397 4.27 -6.22 7.05
CA TYR A 397 4.71 -7.59 7.20
C TYR A 397 6.07 -7.82 6.56
N LEU A 398 6.83 -8.75 7.14
CA LEU A 398 8.05 -9.28 6.56
C LEU A 398 7.87 -10.79 6.34
N TYR A 399 8.14 -11.24 5.12
CA TYR A 399 8.18 -12.66 4.78
C TYR A 399 9.58 -13.23 5.04
N ASN A 400 9.64 -14.39 5.69
CA ASN A 400 10.88 -15.08 6.07
C ASN A 400 11.84 -14.20 6.91
N TRP A 401 11.30 -13.36 7.78
CA TRP A 401 12.08 -12.57 8.73
C TRP A 401 11.37 -12.49 10.08
N LYS A 402 12.13 -12.68 11.16
CA LYS A 402 11.74 -12.49 12.55
C LYS A 402 12.41 -11.22 13.07
N CYS A 403 11.62 -10.36 13.68
CA CYS A 403 12.07 -9.24 14.49
C CYS A 403 10.96 -8.86 15.48
N PRO A 404 11.27 -8.10 16.54
CA PRO A 404 10.27 -7.54 17.42
C PRO A 404 9.29 -6.63 16.65
N ASN A 405 8.09 -6.48 17.21
CA ASN A 405 7.14 -5.51 16.68
C ASN A 405 7.63 -4.08 16.97
N MET A 406 7.25 -3.14 16.10
CA MET A 406 7.57 -1.72 16.23
C MET A 406 6.31 -0.85 16.23
N GLY A 407 6.37 0.28 16.92
CA GLY A 407 5.34 1.31 16.84
C GLY A 407 5.29 1.96 15.46
N ALA A 408 4.15 2.55 15.09
CA ALA A 408 3.97 3.21 13.79
C ALA A 408 5.05 4.27 13.53
N GLU A 409 5.43 5.03 14.57
CA GLU A 409 6.47 6.07 14.51
C GLU A 409 7.88 5.55 14.21
N LYS A 410 8.09 4.23 14.24
CA LYS A 410 9.35 3.56 13.85
C LYS A 410 9.28 2.91 12.47
N VAL A 411 8.12 2.94 11.81
CA VAL A 411 7.98 2.57 10.39
C VAL A 411 8.34 3.79 9.54
N GLY A 412 9.33 3.66 8.68
CA GLY A 412 9.77 4.67 7.72
C GLY A 412 9.77 4.15 6.29
N LEU A 413 8.81 3.27 5.97
CA LEU A 413 8.60 2.70 4.64
C LEU A 413 7.16 3.02 4.19
N VAL A 414 7.01 3.64 3.04
CA VAL A 414 5.72 3.93 2.40
C VAL A 414 5.63 3.15 1.08
N LEU A 415 4.61 2.32 0.94
CA LEU A 415 4.29 1.60 -0.29
C LEU A 415 3.14 2.29 -1.05
N GLN A 416 3.09 2.08 -2.36
CA GLN A 416 2.15 2.74 -3.30
C GLN A 416 0.74 2.17 -3.23
#